data_AF-A0A536XL60-F1
#
_entry.id   AF-A0A536XL60-F1
#
_cell.length_a   1.000
_cell.length_b   1.000
_cell.length_c   1.000
_cell.angle_alpha   90.00
_cell.angle_beta   90.00
_cell.angle_gamma   90.00
#
_symmetry.space_group_name_H-M   'P 1'
#
loop_
_entity.id
_entity.type
_entity.pdbx_description
1 polymer ?
#
loop_
_entity_poly.entity_id
_entity_poly.type
_entity_poly.pdbx_seq_one_letter_code
_entity_poly.pdbx_strand_id
1 'polypeptide(L)' 'MQPTDIRHPDYFHKVVDCQWACPAHTPVPEYIRLIAAGRYTDAYMVNWESNVFPG' A
#
# COMPACT_ATOMS: atom_id res chain seq x y z
N MET A 1 23.92 -5.48 -1.50
CA MET A 1 22.73 -4.78 -2.04
C MET A 1 23.21 -3.91 -3.20
N GLN A 2 22.61 -4.02 -4.38
CA GLN A 2 22.90 -3.12 -5.50
C GLN A 2 22.33 -1.73 -5.18
N PRO A 3 23.03 -0.61 -5.44
CA PRO A 3 22.48 0.73 -5.24
C PRO A 3 21.26 0.93 -6.15
N THR A 4 20.17 1.43 -5.58
CA THR A 4 18.98 1.80 -6.34
C THR A 4 19.30 2.93 -7.31
N ASP A 5 19.02 2.73 -8.60
CA ASP A 5 19.16 3.77 -9.61
C ASP A 5 18.05 4.82 -9.42
N ILE A 6 18.42 5.96 -8.84
CA ILE A 6 17.51 7.07 -8.51
C ILE A 6 17.12 7.93 -9.74
N ARG A 7 17.67 7.64 -10.92
CA ARG A 7 17.41 8.42 -12.15
C ARG A 7 16.14 7.99 -12.87
N HIS A 8 15.60 6.80 -12.55
CA HIS A 8 14.33 6.31 -13.05
C HIS A 8 13.31 6.21 -11.89
N PRO A 9 12.42 7.19 -11.74
CA PRO A 9 11.46 7.22 -10.63
C PRO A 9 10.53 5.98 -10.60
N ASP A 10 10.34 5.32 -11.74
CA ASP A 10 9.55 4.08 -11.85
C ASP A 10 10.09 2.93 -11.00
N TYR A 11 11.39 2.93 -10.64
CA TYR A 11 11.96 1.90 -9.76
C TYR A 11 11.35 1.97 -8.35
N PHE A 12 11.02 3.16 -7.84
CA PHE A 12 10.44 3.32 -6.51
C PHE A 12 8.99 2.83 -6.44
N HIS A 13 8.24 2.90 -7.54
CA HIS A 13 6.86 2.42 -7.61
C HIS A 13 6.74 0.89 -7.64
N LYS A 14 7.79 0.19 -8.10
CA LYS A 14 7.86 -1.29 -8.08
C LYS A 14 8.13 -1.89 -6.69
N VAL A 15 8.48 -1.07 -5.69
CA VAL A 15 8.81 -1.60 -4.35
C VAL A 15 7.57 -2.16 -3.66
N VAL A 16 6.36 -1.75 -4.08
CA VAL A 16 5.08 -2.25 -3.57
C VAL A 16 4.12 -2.50 -4.74
N ASP A 17 4.38 -3.56 -5.49
CA ASP A 17 3.58 -3.95 -6.66
C ASP A 17 2.07 -4.00 -6.37
N CYS A 18 1.68 -4.42 -5.16
CA CYS A 18 0.27 -4.51 -4.77
C CYS A 18 -0.42 -3.14 -4.60
N GLN A 19 0.28 -2.12 -4.10
CA GLN A 19 -0.26 -0.76 -3.99
C GLN A 19 -0.30 -0.07 -5.36
N TRP A 20 0.70 -0.33 -6.20
CA TRP A 20 0.70 0.16 -7.58
C TRP A 20 -0.41 -0.45 -8.42
N ALA A 21 -0.65 -1.76 -8.26
CA ALA A 21 -1.71 -2.48 -8.95
C ALA A 21 -3.12 -2.13 -8.45
N CYS A 22 -3.26 -1.56 -7.25
CA CYS A 22 -4.56 -1.19 -6.69
C CYS A 22 -5.09 0.08 -7.39
N PRO A 23 -6.26 0.04 -8.06
CA PRO A 23 -6.81 1.23 -8.73
C PRO A 23 -7.16 2.38 -7.78
N ALA A 24 -7.50 2.04 -6.53
CA ALA A 24 -7.78 3.00 -5.46
C ALA A 24 -6.50 3.52 -4.78
N HIS A 25 -5.33 2.99 -5.15
CA HIS A 25 -4.03 3.30 -4.53
C HIS A 25 -4.05 3.23 -3.00
N THR A 26 -4.79 2.24 -2.46
CA THR A 26 -4.79 1.95 -1.03
C THR A 26 -3.35 1.77 -0.54
N PRO A 27 -2.96 2.31 0.63
CA PRO A 27 -1.64 2.07 1.21
C PRO A 27 -1.57 0.63 1.75
N VAL A 28 -1.45 -0.34 0.84
CA VAL A 28 -1.47 -1.79 1.12
C VAL A 28 -0.47 -2.22 2.19
N PRO A 29 0.77 -1.70 2.25
CA PRO A 29 1.70 -2.05 3.32
C PRO A 29 1.20 -1.68 4.71
N GLU A 30 0.58 -0.51 4.86
CA GLU A 30 0.01 -0.06 6.13
C GLU A 30 -1.19 -0.91 6.51
N TYR A 31 -2.10 -1.13 5.57
CA TYR A 31 -3.26 -2.00 5.74
C TYR A 31 -2.86 -3.40 6.25
N ILE A 32 -1.88 -4.06 5.61
CA ILE A 32 -1.40 -5.38 6.02
C ILE A 32 -0.75 -5.34 7.41
N ARG A 33 0.03 -4.30 7.74
CA ARG A 33 0.65 -4.15 9.06
C ARG A 33 -0.37 -3.99 10.18
N LEU A 34 -1.45 -3.25 9.93
CA LEU A 34 -2.54 -3.08 10.89
C LEU A 34 -3.29 -4.40 11.13
N ILE A 35 -3.56 -5.18 10.08
CA ILE A 35 -4.12 -6.53 10.21
C ILE A 35 -3.20 -7.45 11.01
N ALA A 36 -1.91 -7.47 10.69
CA ALA A 36 -0.92 -8.29 11.40
C ALA A 36 -0.82 -7.92 12.89
N ALA A 37 -1.13 -6.67 13.25
CA ALA A 37 -1.20 -6.19 14.62
C ALA A 37 -2.58 -6.42 15.30
N GLY A 38 -3.55 -7.05 14.62
CA GLY A 38 -4.91 -7.24 15.12
C GLY A 38 -5.76 -5.95 15.17
N ARG A 39 -5.28 -4.86 14.56
CA ARG A 39 -5.95 -3.55 14.54
C ARG A 39 -6.92 -3.46 13.36
N TYR A 40 -7.96 -4.29 13.38
CA TYR A 40 -8.88 -4.43 12.24
C TYR A 40 -9.67 -3.17 11.93
N THR A 41 -10.12 -2.44 12.96
CA THR A 41 -10.84 -1.16 12.76
C THR A 41 -9.98 -0.13 12.06
N ASP A 42 -8.71 -0.01 12.45
CA ASP A 42 -7.79 0.94 11.82
C ASP A 42 -7.47 0.51 10.38
N ALA A 43 -7.27 -0.80 10.14
CA ALA A 43 -7.07 -1.32 8.80
C ALA A 43 -8.26 -1.03 7.88
N TYR A 44 -9.49 -1.16 8.40
CA TYR A 44 -10.71 -0.83 7.67
C TYR A 44 -10.76 0.65 7.30
N MET A 45 -10.45 1.55 8.24
CA MET A 45 -10.45 2.99 7.97
C MET A 45 -9.42 3.37 6.90
N VAL A 46 -8.21 2.80 6.96
CA VAL A 46 -7.16 3.01 5.95
C VAL A 46 -7.61 2.55 4.56
N ASN A 47 -8.35 1.44 4.48
CA ASN A 47 -8.92 1.01 3.20
C ASN A 47 -10.04 1.95 2.74
N TRP A 48 -10.92 2.39 3.64
CA TRP A 48 -12.04 3.29 3.35
C TRP A 48 -11.59 4.65 2.80
N GLU A 49 -10.53 5.23 3.36
CA GLU A 49 -9.99 6.53 2.91
C GLU A 49 -9.62 6.52 1.42
N SER A 50 -9.12 5.38 0.93
CA SER A 50 -8.71 5.22 -0.48
C SER A 50 -9.82 4.61 -1.34
N ASN A 51 -10.62 3.70 -0.79
CA ASN A 51 -11.70 3.00 -1.46
C ASN A 51 -13.01 3.18 -0.68
N VAL A 52 -13.84 4.12 -1.14
CA VAL A 52 -15.12 4.49 -0.51
C VAL A 52 -16.14 3.34 -0.49
N PHE A 53 -15.93 2.30 -1.29
CA PHE A 53 -16.72 1.07 -1.27
C PHE A 53 -15.83 -0.14 -0.93
N PRO A 54 -15.39 -0.27 0.33
CA PRO A 54 -14.67 -1.46 0.77
C PRO A 54 -15.68 -2.61 0.90
N GLY A 55 -15.42 -3.71 0.18
CA GLY A 55 -16.31 -4.87 0.09
C GLY A 55 -16.47 -5.67 1.37
#